data_AF-R7PPW0-F1
#
_entry.id   AF-R7PPW0-F1
#
_cell.length_a   1.000
_cell.length_b   1.000
_cell.length_c   1.000
_cell.angle_alpha   90.00
_cell.angle_beta   90.00
_cell.angle_gamma   90.00
#
_symmetry.space_group_name_H-M   'P 1'
#
loop_
_entity.id
_entity.type
_entity.pdbx_description
1 polymer ?
#
loop_
_entity_poly.entity_id
_entity_poly.type
_entity_poly.pdbx_seq_one_letter_code
_entity_poly.pdbx_strand_id
1 'polypeptide(L)' 'MEDLRLEKRIEEKVKQMLKDPLTIKELTQLRNQGRSEMYIQHWLREMAKITLK' A
#
# COMPACT_ATOMS: atom_id res chain seq x y z
N MET A 1 22.33 -4.01 3.40
CA MET A 1 21.82 -4.97 2.38
C MET A 1 20.43 -5.51 2.72
N GLU A 2 20.07 -5.63 4.00
CA GLU A 2 18.76 -6.15 4.45
C GLU A 2 17.59 -5.20 4.11
N ASP A 3 17.78 -3.88 4.27
CA ASP A 3 16.81 -2.83 3.91
C ASP A 3 16.33 -2.90 2.45
N LEU A 4 17.26 -3.03 1.50
CA LEU A 4 16.92 -3.12 0.07
C LEU A 4 16.06 -4.34 -0.27
N ARG A 5 16.22 -5.45 0.47
CA ARG A 5 15.39 -6.65 0.29
C ARG A 5 14.00 -6.43 0.87
N LEU A 6 13.89 -5.74 2.00
CA LEU A 6 12.61 -5.38 2.60
C LEU A 6 11.82 -4.41 1.71
N GLU A 7 12.47 -3.39 1.16
CA GLU A 7 11.82 -2.43 0.25
C GLU A 7 11.27 -3.11 -1.01
N LYS A 8 12.03 -4.04 -1.61
CA LYS A 8 11.54 -4.83 -2.75
C LYS A 8 10.30 -5.66 -2.39
N ARG A 9 10.32 -6.32 -1.23
CA ARG A 9 9.17 -7.13 -0.77
C ARG A 9 7.93 -6.27 -0.51
N ILE A 10 8.12 -5.07 0.05
CA ILE A 10 7.03 -4.11 0.24
C ILE A 10 6.46 -3.69 -1.12
N GLU A 11 7.31 -3.34 -2.09
CA GLU A 11 6.85 -2.96 -3.42
C GLU A 11 6.06 -4.07 -4.12
N GLU A 12 6.54 -5.31 -4.08
CA GLU A 12 5.81 -6.46 -4.64
C GLU A 12 4.48 -6.68 -3.95
N LYS A 13 4.42 -6.51 -2.62
CA LYS A 13 3.19 -6.66 -1.87
C LYS A 13 2.19 -5.55 -2.20
N VAL A 14 2.63 -4.30 -2.32
CA VAL A 14 1.80 -3.19 -2.79
C VAL A 14 1.23 -3.50 -4.18
N LYS A 15 2.05 -4.01 -5.12
CA LYS A 15 1.58 -4.41 -6.45
C LYS A 15 0.52 -5.52 -6.40
N GLN A 16 0.61 -6.46 -5.47
CA GLN A 16 -0.42 -7.47 -5.27
C GLN A 16 -1.70 -6.88 -4.68
N MET A 17 -1.58 -6.01 -3.67
CA MET A 17 -2.72 -5.33 -3.05
C MET A 17 -3.47 -4.46 -4.08
N LEU A 18 -2.77 -3.79 -5.00
CA LEU A 18 -3.41 -3.02 -6.07
C LEU A 18 -4.18 -3.87 -7.09
N LYS A 19 -4.03 -5.20 -7.07
CA LYS A 19 -4.86 -6.12 -7.87
C LYS A 19 -6.10 -6.60 -7.12
N ASP A 20 -6.14 -6.39 -5.81
CA ASP A 20 -7.24 -6.81 -4.97
C ASP A 20 -8.37 -5.75 -5.01
N PRO A 21 -9.61 -6.16 -5.35
CA PRO A 21 -10.72 -5.22 -5.52
C PRO A 21 -11.13 -4.52 -4.21
N LEU A 22 -10.90 -5.15 -3.05
CA LEU A 22 -11.18 -4.53 -1.75
C LEU A 22 -10.20 -3.38 -1.49
N THR A 23 -8.92 -3.58 -1.78
CA THR A 23 -7.90 -2.52 -1.68
C THR A 23 -8.27 -1.33 -2.58
N ILE A 24 -8.68 -1.58 -3.83
CA ILE A 24 -9.07 -0.50 -4.76
C ILE A 24 -10.30 0.27 -4.25
N LYS A 25 -11.25 -0.43 -3.62
CA LYS A 25 -12.41 0.20 -2.98
C LYS A 25 -11.98 1.12 -1.83
N GLU A 26 -11.11 0.66 -0.95
CA GLU A 26 -10.57 1.46 0.16
C GLU A 26 -9.82 2.69 -0.35
N LEU A 27 -8.97 2.55 -1.37
CA LEU A 27 -8.27 3.68 -2.00
C LEU A 27 -9.23 4.72 -2.58
N THR A 28 -10.31 4.25 -3.20
CA THR A 28 -11.36 5.12 -3.74
C THR A 28 -12.09 5.85 -2.61
N GLN A 29 -12.36 5.20 -1.49
CA GLN A 29 -12.96 5.83 -0.31
C GLN A 29 -12.04 6.88 0.30
N LEU A 30 -10.75 6.59 0.47
CA LEU A 30 -9.76 7.53 0.97
C LEU A 30 -9.64 8.77 0.08
N ARG A 31 -9.62 8.57 -1.25
CA ARG A 31 -9.63 9.67 -2.22
C ARG A 31 -10.92 10.50 -2.10
N ASN A 32 -12.07 9.86 -1.99
CA ASN A 32 -13.36 10.54 -1.86
C ASN A 32 -13.50 11.31 -0.54
N GLN A 33 -12.78 10.91 0.51
CA GLN A 33 -12.65 11.64 1.77
C GLN A 33 -11.73 12.86 1.67
N GLY A 34 -11.16 13.16 0.49
CA GLY A 34 -10.25 14.28 0.29
C GLY A 34 -8.85 14.05 0.87
N ARG A 35 -8.45 12.79 1.09
CA ARG A 35 -7.08 12.47 1.54
C ARG A 35 -6.09 12.75 0.43
N SER A 36 -4.96 13.37 0.80
CA SER A 36 -3.87 13.65 -0.12
C SER A 36 -3.27 12.36 -0.67
N GLU A 37 -2.76 12.41 -1.90
CA GLU A 37 -2.09 11.27 -2.54
C GLU A 37 -0.93 10.72 -1.69
N MET A 38 -0.15 11.61 -1.08
CA MET A 38 0.93 11.23 -0.17
C MET A 38 0.44 10.36 1.00
N TYR A 39 -0.69 10.72 1.60
CA TYR A 39 -1.31 9.93 2.66
C TYR A 39 -1.72 8.53 2.18
N ILE A 40 -2.31 8.45 0.99
CA ILE A 40 -2.75 7.20 0.38
C ILE A 40 -1.55 6.28 0.08
N GLN A 41 -0.45 6.85 -0.43
CA GLN A 41 0.81 6.12 -0.67
C GLN A 41 1.41 5.60 0.64
N HIS A 42 1.45 6.43 1.69
CA HIS A 42 1.91 6.01 3.01
C HIS A 42 1.04 4.88 3.58
N TRP A 43 -0.28 5.00 3.49
CA TRP A 43 -1.22 3.97 3.94
C TRP A 43 -0.99 2.64 3.22
N LEU A 44 -0.85 2.64 1.89
CA LEU A 44 -0.55 1.42 1.12
C LEU A 44 0.75 0.76 1.58
N ARG A 45 1.77 1.57 1.85
CA ARG A 45 3.08 1.08 2.29
C ARG A 45 3.00 0.46 3.69
N GLU A 46 2.25 1.05 4.61
CA GLU A 46 2.02 0.51 5.94
C GLU A 46 1.22 -0.80 5.90
N MET A 47 0.15 -0.86 5.09
CA MET A 47 -0.62 -2.09 4.91
C MET A 47 0.23 -3.22 4.34
N ALA A 48 1.10 -2.92 3.37
CA ALA A 48 2.04 -3.89 2.82
C ALA A 48 3.03 -4.39 3.88
N LYS A 49 3.55 -3.52 4.76
CA LYS A 49 4.42 -3.92 5.88
C LYS A 49 3.70 -4.82 6.88
N ILE A 50 2.46 -4.49 7.25
CA ILE A 50 1.65 -5.30 8.17
C ILE A 50 1.45 -6.71 7.59
N THR A 51 1.15 -6.80 6.30
CA THR A 51 0.88 -8.08 5.63
C THR A 51 2.14 -8.91 5.35
N LEU A 52 3.33 -8.31 5.50
CA LEU A 52 4.61 -9.02 5.38
C LEU A 52 5.11 -9.62 6.70
N LYS A 53 4.47 -9.25 7.82
CA LYS A 53 4.79 -9.70 9.18
C LYS A 53 4.08 -11.01 9.49
#